data_AF-A0A5J6SDI3-F1
#
_entry.id   AF-A0A5J6SDI3-F1
#
_cell.length_a   1.000
_cell.length_b   1.000
_cell.length_c   1.000
_cell.angle_alpha   90.00
_cell.angle_beta   90.00
_cell.angle_gamma   90.00
#
_symmetry.space_group_name_H-M   'P 1'
#
loop_
_entity.id
_entity.type
_entity.pdbx_description
1 polymer ?
#
loop_
_entity_poly.entity_id
_entity_poly.type
_entity_poly.pdbx_seq_one_letter_code
_entity_poly.pdbx_strand_id
1 'polypeptide(L)'
;MTPQAKLIFTTSLLLGTTITISSNHWVMAWTGLEINTLAILPLISKSHHPRAIEAATKYFLVQAAASTLVLFSSMTNAWHSGQWDITQLTHPTSCLILTAAISMKLGLVPFHFWFPEVLQGSPLITGLLLSTVMKFPPITLLYMTSQSLNPTLLVTMAILSAALGG
;
A
#
# COMPACT_ATOMS: atom_id res chain seq x y z
N MET A 1 -2.58 6.91 -24.36
CA MET A 1 -1.29 6.34 -23.90
C MET A 1 -0.77 5.36 -24.93
N THR A 2 0.49 5.48 -25.35
CA THR A 2 1.07 4.58 -26.36
C THR A 2 1.18 3.14 -25.83
N PRO A 3 1.18 2.12 -26.70
CA PRO A 3 1.35 0.73 -26.27
C PRO A 3 2.64 0.49 -25.47
N GLN A 4 3.74 1.15 -25.85
CA GLN A 4 5.02 1.08 -25.16
C GLN A 4 4.95 1.65 -23.74
N ALA A 5 4.34 2.83 -23.56
CA ALA A 5 4.15 3.40 -22.23
C ALA A 5 3.25 2.51 -21.36
N LYS A 6 2.18 1.93 -21.94
CA LYS A 6 1.33 0.97 -21.22
C LYS A 6 2.13 -0.24 -20.74
N LEU A 7 2.97 -0.79 -21.61
CA LEU A 7 3.83 -1.93 -21.26
C LEU A 7 4.75 -1.57 -20.09
N ILE A 8 5.45 -0.44 -20.17
CA ILE A 8 6.37 0.02 -19.12
C ILE A 8 5.66 0.15 -17.77
N PHE A 9 4.48 0.78 -17.72
CA PHE A 9 3.75 0.93 -16.45
C PHE A 9 3.26 -0.41 -15.90
N THR A 10 2.81 -1.33 -16.76
CA THR A 10 2.40 -2.66 -16.32
C THR A 10 3.57 -3.52 -15.84
N THR A 11 4.72 -3.45 -16.49
CA THR A 11 5.92 -4.19 -16.05
C THR A 11 6.51 -3.58 -14.79
N SER A 12 6.47 -2.26 -14.61
CA SER A 12 6.89 -1.62 -13.37
C SER A 12 5.99 -1.99 -12.20
N LEU A 13 4.67 -2.14 -12.41
CA LEU A 13 3.77 -2.67 -11.36
C LEU A 13 4.16 -4.09 -10.95
N LEU A 14 4.39 -4.98 -11.92
CA LEU A 14 4.85 -6.34 -11.61
C LEU A 14 6.19 -6.31 -10.86
N LEU A 15 7.14 -5.48 -11.32
CA LEU A 15 8.45 -5.34 -10.67
C LEU A 15 8.35 -4.78 -9.24
N GLY A 16 7.51 -3.77 -9.00
CA GLY A 16 7.30 -3.25 -7.66
C GLY A 16 6.71 -4.31 -6.72
N THR A 17 5.70 -5.05 -7.20
CA THR A 17 5.13 -6.17 -6.42
C THR A 17 6.17 -7.25 -6.12
N THR A 18 6.96 -7.69 -7.10
CA THR A 18 7.96 -8.76 -6.89
C THR A 18 9.04 -8.31 -5.91
N ILE A 19 9.56 -7.08 -6.05
CA ILE A 19 10.56 -6.52 -5.13
C ILE A 19 10.04 -6.57 -3.69
N THR A 20 8.82 -6.10 -3.42
CA THR A 20 8.28 -6.09 -2.06
C THR A 20 8.14 -7.51 -1.50
N ILE A 21 7.64 -8.45 -2.29
CA ILE A 21 7.35 -9.82 -1.82
C ILE A 21 8.62 -10.64 -1.61
N SER A 22 9.67 -10.41 -2.40
CA SER A 22 10.95 -11.11 -2.25
C SER A 22 11.92 -10.43 -1.29
N SER A 23 11.59 -9.23 -0.78
CA SER A 23 12.49 -8.46 0.06
C SER A 23 12.57 -9.00 1.49
N ASN A 24 13.76 -8.94 2.08
CA ASN A 24 13.99 -9.16 3.51
C ASN A 24 14.38 -7.87 4.25
N HIS A 25 14.57 -6.76 3.52
CA HIS A 25 15.05 -5.48 4.06
C HIS A 25 13.99 -4.40 3.86
N TRP A 26 13.68 -3.65 4.93
CA TRP A 26 12.61 -2.63 4.93
C TRP A 26 12.71 -1.60 3.80
N VAL A 27 13.90 -1.03 3.57
CA VAL A 27 14.10 -0.06 2.48
C VAL A 27 13.77 -0.65 1.11
N MET A 28 14.12 -1.91 0.86
CA MET A 28 13.81 -2.55 -0.42
C MET A 28 12.32 -2.88 -0.55
N ALA A 29 11.67 -3.29 0.54
CA ALA A 29 10.23 -3.45 0.56
C ALA A 29 9.51 -2.13 0.20
N TRP A 30 9.97 -1.04 0.80
CA TRP A 30 9.46 0.31 0.58
C TRP A 30 9.67 0.78 -0.86
N THR A 31 10.85 0.57 -1.46
CA THR A 31 11.06 0.94 -2.87
C THR A 31 10.12 0.19 -3.80
N GLY A 32 9.84 -1.09 -3.56
CA GLY A 32 8.83 -1.84 -4.31
C GLY A 32 7.42 -1.24 -4.18
N LEU A 33 7.04 -0.81 -2.98
CA LEU A 33 5.77 -0.12 -2.75
C LEU A 33 5.70 1.24 -3.47
N GLU A 34 6.79 2.02 -3.50
CA GLU A 34 6.83 3.29 -4.24
C GLU A 34 6.80 3.12 -5.76
N ILE A 35 7.47 2.09 -6.28
CA ILE A 35 7.37 1.78 -7.71
C ILE A 35 5.91 1.48 -8.07
N ASN A 36 5.20 0.74 -7.21
CA ASN A 36 3.78 0.46 -7.39
C ASN A 36 2.91 1.72 -7.33
N THR A 37 3.13 2.62 -6.37
CA THR A 37 2.35 3.87 -6.25
C THR A 37 2.55 4.76 -7.46
N LEU A 38 3.77 4.93 -7.95
CA LEU A 38 4.07 5.78 -9.10
C LEU A 38 3.59 5.16 -10.42
N ALA A 39 3.74 3.84 -10.59
CA ALA A 39 3.39 3.16 -11.83
C ALA A 39 1.88 3.13 -12.12
N ILE A 40 1.03 3.15 -11.09
CA ILE A 40 -0.43 3.09 -11.28
C ILE A 40 -1.04 4.45 -11.62
N LEU A 41 -0.42 5.57 -11.26
CA LEU A 41 -1.00 6.92 -11.44
C LEU A 41 -1.39 7.22 -12.90
N PRO A 42 -0.54 6.96 -13.91
CA PRO A 42 -0.89 7.24 -15.30
C PRO A 42 -1.99 6.32 -15.84
N LEU A 43 -2.18 5.16 -15.20
CA LEU A 43 -3.25 4.23 -15.54
C LEU A 43 -4.59 4.74 -14.98
N ILE A 44 -4.62 5.29 -13.76
CA ILE A 44 -5.81 5.92 -13.17
C ILE A 44 -6.24 7.14 -13.98
N SER A 45 -5.31 8.04 -14.31
CA SER A 45 -5.60 9.29 -15.03
C SER A 45 -5.72 9.15 -16.55
N LYS A 46 -5.77 7.91 -17.08
CA LYS A 46 -5.75 7.61 -18.52
C LYS A 46 -6.83 8.33 -19.34
N SER A 47 -8.03 8.53 -18.78
CA SER A 47 -9.14 9.18 -19.48
C SER A 47 -9.00 10.70 -19.55
N HIS A 48 -8.07 11.30 -18.78
CA HIS A 48 -7.88 12.74 -18.63
C HIS A 48 -9.12 13.53 -18.21
N HIS A 49 -10.19 12.85 -17.78
CA HIS A 49 -11.39 13.49 -17.23
C HIS A 49 -11.10 14.07 -15.84
N PRO A 50 -11.70 15.20 -15.42
CA PRO A 50 -11.48 15.79 -14.10
C PRO A 50 -11.62 14.79 -12.94
N ARG A 51 -12.63 13.92 -13.02
CA ARG A 51 -12.84 12.83 -12.04
C ARG A 51 -11.67 11.83 -11.93
N ALA A 52 -11.03 11.52 -13.06
CA ALA A 52 -9.88 10.62 -13.08
C ALA A 52 -8.62 11.30 -12.50
N ILE A 53 -8.50 12.61 -12.70
CA ILE A 53 -7.43 13.42 -12.08
C ILE A 53 -7.66 13.52 -10.57
N GLU A 54 -8.89 13.75 -10.12
CA GLU A 54 -9.26 13.73 -8.70
C GLU A 54 -8.95 12.36 -8.06
N ALA A 55 -9.33 11.26 -8.72
CA ALA A 55 -8.98 9.92 -8.25
C ALA A 55 -7.46 9.71 -8.16
N ALA A 56 -6.70 10.13 -9.17
CA ALA A 56 -5.23 9.99 -9.16
C ALA A 56 -4.59 10.81 -8.03
N THR A 57 -5.09 12.03 -7.77
CA THR A 57 -4.56 12.90 -6.69
C THR A 57 -4.90 12.35 -5.30
N LYS A 58 -6.14 11.91 -5.07
CA LYS A 58 -6.54 11.25 -3.81
C LYS A 58 -5.72 9.99 -3.54
N TYR A 59 -5.57 9.15 -4.56
CA TYR A 59 -4.72 7.96 -4.47
C TYR A 59 -3.28 8.34 -4.10
N PHE A 60 -2.67 9.29 -4.83
CA PHE A 60 -1.29 9.70 -4.59
C PHE A 60 -1.08 10.18 -3.15
N LEU A 61 -1.91 11.10 -2.67
CA LEU A 61 -1.74 11.70 -1.34
C LEU A 61 -1.83 10.66 -0.22
N VAL A 62 -2.85 9.79 -0.28
CA VAL A 62 -3.04 8.77 0.75
C VAL A 62 -1.92 7.72 0.69
N GLN A 63 -1.53 7.29 -0.51
CA GLN A 63 -0.52 6.25 -0.65
C GLN A 63 0.88 6.76 -0.33
N ALA A 64 1.20 8.03 -0.63
CA ALA A 64 2.44 8.68 -0.23
C ALA A 64 2.51 8.82 1.29
N ALA A 65 1.44 9.28 1.95
CA ALA A 65 1.36 9.34 3.41
C ALA A 65 1.51 7.95 4.06
N ALA A 66 0.85 6.93 3.50
CA ALA A 66 1.01 5.57 3.98
C ALA A 66 2.45 5.07 3.78
N SER A 67 3.10 5.44 2.68
CA SER A 67 4.49 5.05 2.39
C SER A 67 5.50 5.71 3.32
N THR A 68 5.30 6.99 3.66
CA THR A 68 6.15 7.69 4.64
C THR A 68 5.99 7.07 6.03
N LEU A 69 4.78 6.64 6.41
CA LEU A 69 4.57 5.90 7.66
C LEU A 69 5.28 4.53 7.68
N VAL A 70 5.33 3.81 6.54
CA VAL A 70 6.13 2.57 6.45
C VAL A 70 7.60 2.85 6.71
N LEU A 71 8.18 3.87 6.06
CA LEU A 71 9.57 4.27 6.31
C LEU A 71 9.76 4.70 7.76
N PHE A 72 8.87 5.51 8.31
CA PHE A 72 8.96 5.99 9.68
C PHE A 72 8.91 4.84 10.69
N SER A 73 8.04 3.85 10.49
CA SER A 73 8.04 2.60 11.25
C SER A 73 9.38 1.87 11.18
N SER A 74 9.93 1.70 9.97
CA SER A 74 11.23 1.01 9.82
C SER A 74 12.39 1.76 10.47
N MET A 75 12.43 3.10 10.36
CA MET A 75 13.47 3.93 10.97
C MET A 75 13.39 3.90 12.49
N THR A 76 12.19 4.02 13.05
CA THR A 76 12.00 3.91 14.51
C THR A 76 12.39 2.53 15.01
N ASN A 77 12.05 1.46 14.29
CA ASN A 77 12.50 0.11 14.64
C ASN A 77 14.02 -0.03 14.58
N ALA A 78 14.65 0.39 13.49
CA ALA A 78 16.09 0.32 13.28
C ALA A 78 16.87 1.16 14.31
N TRP A 79 16.31 2.29 14.75
CA TRP A 79 16.88 3.10 15.82
C TRP A 79 16.98 2.34 17.14
N HIS A 80 16.01 1.45 17.43
CA HIS A 80 16.00 0.64 18.65
C HIS A 80 16.75 -0.70 18.53
N SER A 81 16.65 -1.38 17.39
CA SER A 81 17.22 -2.73 17.20
C SER A 81 18.58 -2.74 16.50
N GLY A 82 18.94 -1.66 15.80
CA GLY A 82 20.13 -1.59 14.95
C GLY A 82 20.02 -2.41 13.66
N GLN A 83 18.84 -2.97 13.33
CA GLN A 83 18.64 -3.83 12.16
C GLN A 83 17.47 -3.38 11.28
N TRP A 84 17.54 -3.72 10.00
CA TRP A 84 16.56 -3.38 8.97
C TRP A 84 15.79 -4.58 8.40
N ASP A 85 15.92 -5.74 9.05
CA ASP A 85 15.21 -6.95 8.70
C ASP A 85 13.70 -6.77 8.92
N ILE A 86 12.88 -7.21 7.95
CA ILE A 86 11.43 -7.14 8.01
C ILE A 86 10.87 -7.98 9.16
N THR A 87 11.47 -9.15 9.41
CA THR A 87 10.98 -10.09 10.42
C THR A 87 11.26 -9.63 11.85
N GLN A 88 12.16 -8.67 12.04
CA GLN A 88 12.57 -8.16 13.36
C GLN A 88 11.91 -6.83 13.71
N LEU A 89 10.58 -6.76 13.60
CA LEU A 89 9.82 -5.62 14.08
C LEU A 89 9.53 -5.79 15.57
N THR A 90 10.36 -5.22 16.45
CA THR A 90 10.31 -5.51 17.89
C THR A 90 9.77 -4.36 18.73
N HIS A 91 9.81 -3.13 18.21
CA HIS A 91 9.40 -1.96 18.97
C HIS A 91 7.87 -1.76 18.90
N PRO A 92 7.13 -1.67 20.01
CA PRO A 92 5.67 -1.63 19.97
C PRO A 92 5.10 -0.43 19.21
N THR A 93 5.77 0.74 19.27
CA THR A 93 5.31 1.90 18.49
C THR A 93 5.55 1.73 16.99
N SER A 94 6.62 1.05 16.57
CA SER A 94 6.84 0.76 15.14
C SER A 94 5.79 -0.22 14.63
N CYS A 95 5.44 -1.25 15.42
CA CYS A 95 4.34 -2.17 15.11
C CYS A 95 3.00 -1.44 14.89
N LEU A 96 2.66 -0.49 15.76
CA LEU A 96 1.43 0.30 15.64
C LEU A 96 1.46 1.20 14.40
N ILE A 97 2.57 1.90 14.15
CA ILE A 97 2.74 2.76 12.98
C ILE A 97 2.68 1.94 11.69
N LEU A 98 3.35 0.77 11.63
CA LEU A 98 3.29 -0.14 10.49
C LEU A 98 1.86 -0.61 10.24
N THR A 99 1.13 -0.99 11.30
CA THR A 99 -0.25 -1.44 11.18
C THR A 99 -1.14 -0.33 10.60
N ALA A 100 -0.97 0.92 11.06
CA ALA A 100 -1.67 2.08 10.50
C ALA A 100 -1.27 2.35 9.03
N ALA A 101 0.01 2.23 8.70
CA ALA A 101 0.52 2.45 7.36
C ALA A 101 -0.05 1.42 6.37
N ILE A 102 0.00 0.13 6.71
CA ILE A 102 -0.49 -0.92 5.83
C ILE A 102 -2.03 -0.90 5.73
N SER A 103 -2.73 -0.62 6.84
CA SER A 103 -4.19 -0.44 6.79
C SER A 103 -4.60 0.73 5.90
N MET A 104 -3.84 1.83 5.89
CA MET A 104 -4.04 2.94 4.95
C MET A 104 -3.79 2.53 3.50
N LYS A 105 -2.70 1.78 3.21
CA LYS A 105 -2.44 1.24 1.86
C LYS A 105 -3.54 0.30 1.37
N LEU A 106 -4.09 -0.52 2.27
CA LEU A 106 -5.18 -1.47 1.97
C LEU A 106 -6.57 -0.81 1.97
N GLY A 107 -6.73 0.38 2.52
CA GLY A 107 -8.05 1.02 2.66
C GLY A 107 -8.96 0.30 3.67
N LEU A 108 -8.39 -0.21 4.77
CA LEU A 108 -9.16 -0.75 5.89
C LEU A 108 -9.72 0.39 6.73
N VAL A 109 -10.76 0.12 7.53
CA VAL A 109 -11.30 1.09 8.50
C VAL A 109 -10.24 1.41 9.57
N PRO A 110 -10.01 2.69 9.93
CA PRO A 110 -10.76 3.90 9.56
C PRO A 110 -10.30 4.62 8.27
N PHE A 111 -9.30 4.11 7.55
CA PHE A 111 -8.66 4.73 6.38
C PHE A 111 -9.29 4.36 5.03
N HIS A 112 -10.55 3.93 5.00
CA HIS A 112 -11.20 3.37 3.82
C HIS A 112 -11.71 4.41 2.80
N PHE A 113 -11.90 5.67 3.22
CA PHE A 113 -12.61 6.70 2.43
C PHE A 113 -12.03 6.99 1.04
N TRP A 114 -10.72 6.80 0.85
CA TRP A 114 -10.11 7.03 -0.46
C TRP A 114 -10.49 5.96 -1.49
N PHE A 115 -10.78 4.73 -1.05
CA PHE A 115 -10.85 3.59 -1.95
C PHE A 115 -12.09 3.64 -2.88
N PRO A 116 -13.32 3.90 -2.39
CA PRO A 116 -14.50 4.01 -3.25
C PRO A 116 -14.39 5.14 -4.28
N GLU A 117 -13.89 6.31 -3.88
CA GLU A 117 -13.77 7.48 -4.75
C GLU A 117 -12.74 7.24 -5.87
N VAL A 118 -11.61 6.61 -5.54
CA VAL A 118 -10.59 6.26 -6.53
C VAL A 118 -11.11 5.22 -7.51
N LEU A 119 -11.81 4.19 -7.03
CA LEU A 119 -12.39 3.18 -7.92
C LEU A 119 -13.38 3.82 -8.91
N GLN A 120 -14.24 4.71 -8.43
CA GLN A 120 -15.26 5.36 -9.25
C GLN A 120 -14.69 6.31 -10.31
N GLY A 121 -13.55 6.95 -10.03
CA GLY A 121 -12.84 7.80 -11.00
C GLY A 121 -11.92 7.04 -11.96
N SER A 122 -11.67 5.75 -11.71
CA SER A 122 -10.76 4.92 -12.50
C SER A 122 -11.47 4.10 -13.58
N PRO A 123 -10.83 3.77 -14.71
CA PRO A 123 -11.39 2.82 -15.67
C PRO A 123 -11.49 1.40 -15.07
N LEU A 124 -12.44 0.59 -15.55
CA LEU A 124 -12.74 -0.74 -14.99
C LEU A 124 -11.51 -1.64 -14.82
N ILE A 125 -10.63 -1.69 -15.82
CA ILE A 125 -9.41 -2.53 -15.80
C ILE A 125 -8.44 -2.07 -14.69
N THR A 126 -8.31 -0.77 -14.45
CA THR A 126 -7.43 -0.26 -13.39
C THR A 126 -8.07 -0.42 -12.02
N GLY A 127 -9.38 -0.28 -11.92
CA GLY A 127 -10.13 -0.59 -10.71
C GLY A 127 -9.95 -2.06 -10.30
N LEU A 128 -10.03 -2.98 -11.26
CA LEU A 128 -9.73 -4.40 -11.05
C LEU A 128 -8.31 -4.57 -10.49
N LEU A 129 -7.31 -3.95 -11.10
CA LEU A 129 -5.91 -4.05 -10.68
C LEU A 129 -5.68 -3.48 -9.27
N LEU A 130 -6.30 -2.33 -8.94
CA LEU A 130 -6.28 -1.73 -7.61
C LEU A 130 -6.93 -2.61 -6.54
N SER A 131 -8.01 -3.31 -6.90
CA SER A 131 -8.74 -4.19 -5.98
C SER A 131 -8.08 -5.56 -5.76
N THR A 132 -7.14 -5.96 -6.62
CA THR A 132 -6.52 -7.30 -6.60
C THR A 132 -5.01 -7.23 -6.40
N VAL A 133 -4.26 -7.03 -7.48
CA VAL A 133 -2.79 -7.09 -7.52
C VAL A 133 -2.16 -6.09 -6.55
N MET A 134 -2.71 -4.88 -6.44
CA MET A 134 -2.16 -3.84 -5.56
C MET A 134 -2.39 -4.10 -4.07
N LYS A 135 -3.29 -5.02 -3.71
CA LYS A 135 -3.48 -5.45 -2.33
C LYS A 135 -2.43 -6.48 -1.90
N PHE A 136 -1.81 -7.18 -2.84
CA PHE A 136 -0.93 -8.30 -2.55
C PHE A 136 0.35 -7.91 -1.79
N PRO A 137 1.13 -6.89 -2.20
CA PRO A 137 2.37 -6.52 -1.48
C PRO A 137 2.15 -6.02 -0.04
N PRO A 138 1.14 -5.19 0.25
CA PRO A 138 0.85 -4.83 1.65
C PRO A 138 0.41 -6.03 2.49
N ILE A 139 -0.36 -6.98 1.92
CA ILE A 139 -0.76 -8.22 2.62
C ILE A 139 0.48 -9.09 2.92
N THR A 140 1.45 -9.20 2.02
CA THR A 140 2.66 -9.98 2.29
C THR A 140 3.48 -9.39 3.43
N LEU A 141 3.56 -8.05 3.54
CA LEU A 141 4.24 -7.40 4.67
C LEU A 141 3.52 -7.63 6.00
N LEU A 142 2.18 -7.59 6.02
CA LEU A 142 1.41 -7.98 7.21
C LEU A 142 1.68 -9.43 7.61
N TYR A 143 1.76 -10.33 6.64
CA TYR A 143 2.05 -11.74 6.89
C TYR A 143 3.45 -11.93 7.49
N MET A 144 4.48 -11.34 6.87
CA MET A 144 5.87 -11.43 7.34
C MET A 144 6.07 -10.86 8.74
N THR A 145 5.29 -9.85 9.12
CA THR A 145 5.37 -9.19 10.44
C THR A 145 4.33 -9.69 11.45
N SER A 146 3.49 -10.64 11.09
CA SER A 146 2.29 -11.05 11.86
C SER A 146 2.56 -11.34 13.34
N GLN A 147 3.71 -11.93 13.68
CA GLN A 147 4.08 -12.26 15.07
C GLN A 147 4.34 -11.04 15.96
N SER A 148 4.63 -9.88 15.37
CA SER A 148 4.94 -8.65 16.09
C SER A 148 3.75 -7.70 16.26
N LEU A 149 2.67 -7.94 15.51
CA LEU A 149 1.54 -7.02 15.43
C LEU A 149 0.54 -7.29 16.56
N ASN A 150 -0.19 -6.25 16.97
CA ASN A 150 -1.21 -6.40 18.00
C ASN A 150 -2.47 -7.09 17.41
N PRO A 151 -2.82 -8.31 17.84
CA PRO A 151 -3.95 -9.05 17.29
C PRO A 151 -5.29 -8.38 17.61
N THR A 152 -5.43 -7.75 18.77
CA THR A 152 -6.67 -7.05 19.16
C THR A 152 -6.98 -5.89 18.21
N LEU A 153 -5.95 -5.13 17.82
CA LEU A 153 -6.07 -4.04 16.86
C LEU A 153 -6.43 -4.56 15.45
N LEU A 154 -5.79 -5.65 15.01
CA LEU A 154 -6.07 -6.24 13.70
C LEU A 154 -7.51 -6.79 13.62
N VAL A 155 -7.95 -7.52 14.64
CA VAL A 155 -9.31 -8.08 14.69
C VAL A 155 -10.36 -6.97 14.76
N THR A 156 -10.15 -5.93 15.56
CA THR A 156 -11.08 -4.79 15.62
C THR A 156 -11.20 -4.08 14.26
N MET A 157 -10.08 -3.80 13.58
CA MET A 157 -10.12 -3.25 12.22
C MET A 157 -10.80 -4.20 11.23
N ALA A 158 -10.58 -5.51 11.34
CA ALA A 158 -11.21 -6.50 10.46
C ALA A 158 -12.73 -6.53 10.63
N ILE A 159 -13.23 -6.59 11.87
CA ILE A 159 -14.67 -6.57 12.18
C ILE A 159 -15.30 -5.26 11.69
N LEU A 160 -14.67 -4.12 11.98
CA LEU A 160 -15.17 -2.82 11.52
C LEU A 160 -15.18 -2.69 9.99
N SER A 161 -14.14 -3.21 9.32
CA SER A 161 -14.07 -3.20 7.85
C SER A 161 -15.13 -4.10 7.21
N ALA A 162 -15.41 -5.26 7.80
CA ALA A 162 -16.49 -6.14 7.36
C ALA A 162 -17.87 -5.50 7.59
N ALA A 163 -18.09 -4.88 8.74
CA ALA A 163 -19.36 -4.25 9.09
C ALA A 163 -19.68 -2.99 8.27
N LEU A 164 -18.66 -2.22 7.88
CA LEU A 164 -18.85 -1.03 7.03
C LEU A 164 -18.84 -1.36 5.53
N GLY A 165 -18.19 -2.46 5.13
CA GLY A 165 -18.08 -2.87 3.73
C GLY A 165 -19.20 -3.80 3.25
N GLY A 166 -19.84 -4.54 4.15
CA GLY A 166 -21.01 -5.39 3.86
C GLY A 166 -22.32 -4.62 3.95
#